data_AF-A0A3N7GLM8-F1
#
_entry.id   AF-A0A3N7GLM8-F1
#
_cell.length_a   1.000
_cell.length_b   1.000
_cell.length_c   1.000
_cell.angle_alpha   90.00
_cell.angle_beta   90.00
_cell.angle_gamma   90.00
#
_symmetry.space_group_name_H-M   'P 1'
#
loop_
_entity.id
_entity.type
_entity.pdbx_description
1 polymer ?
#
loop_
_entity_poly.entity_id
_entity_poly.type
_entity_poly.pdbx_seq_one_letter_code
_entity_poly.pdbx_strand_id
1 'polypeptide(L)'
;MEPDIQLFTSLYERSYRTIERYICQRVDNRELAEDLTAEAFARALEKHLSGTTITIRWLLRTARNLIGNEHQRRATQQAWMRQQVMEELQEVATWDGDLEDVELRLAMTRLPAQDAPAIHLTYWEGLSIAEVAA
;
A
#
# COMPACT_ATOMS: atom_id res chain seq x y z
N MET A 1 -6.52 19.80 33.14
CA MET A 1 -7.93 19.46 32.83
C MET A 1 -7.86 18.02 32.37
N GLU A 2 -8.44 17.08 33.13
CA GLU A 2 -8.46 15.66 32.75
C GLU A 2 -9.13 15.53 31.37
N PRO A 3 -8.55 14.81 30.40
CA PRO A 3 -9.18 14.65 29.09
C PRO A 3 -10.48 13.84 29.21
N ASP A 4 -11.58 14.43 28.74
CA ASP A 4 -12.91 13.81 28.79
C ASP A 4 -13.08 12.76 27.68
N ILE A 5 -13.01 11.49 28.04
CA ILE A 5 -13.18 10.36 27.11
C ILE A 5 -14.58 10.33 26.51
N GLN A 6 -15.63 10.69 27.26
CA GLN A 6 -17.01 10.68 26.76
C GLN A 6 -17.22 11.70 25.65
N LEU A 7 -16.56 12.86 25.77
CA LEU A 7 -16.55 13.88 24.71
C LEU A 7 -15.94 13.33 23.41
N PHE A 8 -14.83 12.60 23.52
CA PHE A 8 -14.19 12.00 22.35
C PHE A 8 -15.04 10.87 21.74
N THR A 9 -15.61 9.99 22.56
CA THR A 9 -16.51 8.92 22.10
C THR A 9 -17.69 9.50 21.32
N SER A 10 -18.31 10.56 21.84
CA SER A 10 -19.42 11.25 21.16
C SER A 10 -19.01 11.86 19.82
N LEU A 11 -17.78 12.39 19.71
CA LEU A 11 -17.22 12.86 18.45
C LEU A 11 -17.01 11.70 17.47
N TYR A 12 -16.44 10.59 17.93
CA TYR A 12 -16.18 9.39 17.14
C TYR A 12 -17.47 8.86 16.53
N GLU A 13 -18.48 8.55 17.35
CA GLU A 13 -19.75 7.98 16.89
C GLU A 13 -20.44 8.85 15.84
N ARG A 14 -20.43 10.17 16.03
CA ARG A 14 -21.05 11.13 15.11
C ARG A 14 -20.30 11.32 13.80
N SER A 15 -18.97 11.14 13.80
CA SER A 15 -18.12 11.53 12.67
C SER A 15 -17.51 10.35 11.92
N TYR A 16 -17.45 9.15 12.51
CA TYR A 16 -16.79 7.99 11.94
C TYR A 16 -17.23 7.71 10.51
N ARG A 17 -18.53 7.52 10.28
CA ARG A 17 -19.10 7.24 8.95
C ARG A 17 -18.83 8.34 7.93
N THR A 18 -18.73 9.60 8.37
CA THR A 18 -18.44 10.73 7.48
C THR A 18 -16.98 10.71 7.04
N ILE A 19 -16.06 10.43 7.96
CA ILE A 19 -14.62 10.36 7.68
C ILE A 19 -14.29 9.12 6.85
N GLU A 20 -14.81 7.96 7.24
CA GLU A 20 -14.69 6.70 6.47
C GLU A 20 -15.15 6.91 5.02
N ARG A 21 -16.37 7.43 4.82
CA ARG A 21 -16.90 7.70 3.47
C ARG A 21 -16.05 8.70 2.69
N TYR A 22 -15.56 9.76 3.34
CA TYR A 22 -14.69 10.75 2.72
C TYR A 22 -13.40 10.13 2.19
N ILE A 23 -12.80 9.20 2.96
CA ILE A 23 -11.58 8.48 2.60
C ILE A 23 -11.86 7.44 1.52
N CYS A 24 -12.89 6.60 1.67
CA CYS A 24 -13.29 5.58 0.69
C CYS A 24 -13.52 6.16 -0.71
N GLN A 25 -14.00 7.40 -0.84
CA GLN A 25 -14.20 8.06 -2.13
C GLN A 25 -12.90 8.50 -2.82
N ARG A 26 -11.75 8.43 -2.14
CA ARG A 26 -10.46 9.00 -2.57
C ARG A 26 -9.33 7.99 -2.62
N VAL A 27 -9.58 6.75 -2.21
CA VAL A 27 -8.61 5.66 -2.27
C VAL A 27 -9.26 4.43 -2.92
N ASP A 28 -8.47 3.69 -3.70
CA ASP A 28 -8.99 2.58 -4.52
C ASP A 28 -9.13 1.25 -3.76
N ASN A 29 -8.69 1.21 -2.49
CA ASN A 29 -8.73 0.01 -1.65
C ASN A 29 -9.53 0.30 -0.37
N ARG A 30 -10.52 -0.56 -0.09
CA ARG A 30 -11.34 -0.51 1.14
C ARG A 30 -10.51 -0.72 2.40
N GLU A 31 -9.62 -1.70 2.40
CA GLU A 31 -8.75 -1.99 3.55
C GLU A 31 -7.88 -0.78 3.88
N LEU A 32 -7.28 -0.15 2.87
CA LEU A 32 -6.55 1.11 3.05
C LEU A 32 -7.47 2.22 3.62
N ALA A 33 -8.72 2.31 3.16
CA ALA A 33 -9.63 3.32 3.68
C ALA A 33 -9.94 3.11 5.17
N GLU A 34 -10.10 1.85 5.60
CA GLU A 34 -10.28 1.46 6.99
C GLU A 34 -9.04 1.81 7.82
N ASP A 35 -7.84 1.47 7.35
CA ASP A 35 -6.56 1.81 8.00
C ASP A 35 -6.37 3.32 8.17
N LEU A 36 -6.57 4.09 7.11
CA LEU A 36 -6.44 5.55 7.15
C LEU A 36 -7.49 6.19 8.06
N THR A 37 -8.69 5.60 8.13
CA THR A 37 -9.73 6.05 9.07
C THR A 37 -9.29 5.78 10.51
N ALA A 38 -8.80 4.57 10.80
CA ALA A 38 -8.28 4.21 12.12
C ALA A 38 -7.13 5.14 12.53
N GLU A 39 -6.18 5.40 11.64
CA GLU A 39 -5.05 6.29 11.89
C GLU A 39 -5.51 7.74 12.17
N ALA A 40 -6.49 8.25 11.42
CA ALA A 40 -7.03 9.59 11.65
C ALA A 40 -7.62 9.74 13.06
N PHE A 41 -8.37 8.74 13.55
CA PHE A 41 -8.94 8.74 14.89
C PHE A 41 -7.91 8.44 15.99
N ALA A 42 -6.89 7.62 15.71
CA ALA A 42 -5.78 7.40 16.65
C ALA A 42 -5.01 8.72 16.92
N ARG A 43 -4.66 9.46 15.86
CA ARG A 43 -4.04 10.79 15.98
C ARG A 43 -4.95 11.80 16.67
N ALA A 44 -6.26 11.71 16.44
CA ALA A 44 -7.25 12.54 17.12
C ALA A 44 -7.27 12.26 18.62
N LEU A 45 -7.27 10.98 19.01
CA LEU A 45 -7.30 10.55 20.41
C LEU A 45 -6.04 11.00 21.15
N GLU A 46 -4.86 10.77 20.59
CA GLU A 46 -3.59 11.24 21.17
C GLU A 46 -3.61 12.76 21.41
N LYS A 47 -4.12 13.52 20.44
CA LYS A 47 -4.23 14.97 20.54
C LYS A 47 -5.31 15.43 21.52
N HIS A 48 -6.39 14.69 21.66
CA HIS A 48 -7.40 14.91 22.69
C HIS A 48 -6.86 14.66 24.09
N LEU A 49 -6.10 13.58 24.28
CA LEU A 49 -5.47 13.22 25.55
C LEU A 49 -4.42 14.25 26.01
N SER A 50 -3.81 14.97 25.06
CA SER A 50 -2.93 16.12 25.36
C SER A 50 -3.69 17.43 25.64
N GLY A 51 -5.02 17.39 25.75
CA GLY A 51 -5.87 18.53 26.12
C GLY A 51 -6.34 19.38 24.95
N THR A 52 -6.18 18.92 23.69
CA THR A 52 -6.69 19.65 22.52
C THR A 52 -8.10 19.21 22.15
N THR A 53 -9.06 20.13 22.09
CA THR A 53 -10.39 19.83 21.56
C THR A 53 -10.33 19.50 20.07
N ILE A 54 -10.78 18.30 19.69
CA ILE A 54 -10.83 17.86 18.30
C ILE A 54 -12.17 18.25 17.66
N THR A 55 -12.10 18.63 16.39
CA THR A 55 -13.27 18.99 15.58
C THR A 55 -13.33 18.14 14.31
N ILE A 56 -14.53 18.04 13.72
CA ILE A 56 -14.69 17.36 12.42
C ILE A 56 -13.84 18.01 11.31
N ARG A 57 -13.65 19.34 11.35
CA ARG A 57 -12.78 20.06 10.41
C ARG A 57 -11.32 19.61 10.54
N TRP A 58 -10.87 19.37 11.77
CA TRP A 58 -9.53 18.84 12.03
C TRP A 58 -9.39 17.41 11.48
N LEU A 59 -10.37 16.53 11.74
CA LEU A 59 -10.38 15.16 11.21
C LEU A 59 -10.34 15.11 9.68
N LEU A 60 -11.13 15.95 8.99
CA LEU A 60 -11.11 16.04 7.53
C LEU A 60 -9.75 16.52 6.98
N ARG A 61 -9.10 17.45 7.67
CA ARG A 61 -7.74 17.90 7.32
C ARG A 61 -6.73 16.78 7.51
N THR A 62 -6.78 16.07 8.63
CA THR A 62 -5.91 14.92 8.89
C THR A 62 -6.11 13.82 7.85
N ALA A 63 -7.36 13.45 7.54
CA ALA A 63 -7.69 12.49 6.50
C ALA A 63 -7.14 12.91 5.13
N ARG A 64 -7.31 14.18 4.74
CA ARG A 64 -6.74 14.71 3.48
C ARG A 64 -5.21 14.56 3.44
N ASN A 65 -4.52 14.87 4.53
CA ASN A 65 -3.06 14.75 4.61
C ASN A 65 -2.61 13.29 4.53
N LEU A 66 -3.31 12.38 5.22
CA LEU A 66 -3.03 10.94 5.16
C LEU A 66 -3.19 10.39 3.74
N ILE A 67 -4.28 10.74 3.06
CA ILE A 67 -4.50 10.38 1.64
C ILE A 67 -3.36 10.92 0.76
N GLY A 68 -3.00 12.20 0.93
CA GLY A 68 -1.91 12.81 0.17
C GLY A 68 -0.56 12.11 0.39
N ASN A 69 -0.25 11.77 1.64
CA ASN A 69 0.96 11.02 1.99
C ASN A 69 0.97 9.63 1.35
N GLU A 70 -0.17 8.93 1.35
CA GLU A 70 -0.28 7.61 0.74
C GLU A 70 -0.12 7.66 -0.78
N HIS A 71 -0.73 8.65 -1.46
CA HIS A 71 -0.49 8.85 -2.89
C HIS A 71 0.97 9.16 -3.20
N GLN A 72 1.62 10.00 -2.39
CA GLN A 72 3.04 10.31 -2.57
C GLN A 72 3.91 9.07 -2.37
N ARG A 73 3.62 8.27 -1.33
CA ARG A 73 4.32 7.01 -1.05
C ARG A 73 4.21 6.04 -2.21
N ARG A 74 2.99 5.85 -2.74
CA ARG A 74 2.73 5.01 -3.92
C ARG A 74 3.46 5.52 -5.16
N ALA A 75 3.44 6.82 -5.42
CA ALA A 75 4.13 7.42 -6.56
C ALA A 75 5.65 7.19 -6.47
N THR A 76 6.24 7.39 -5.29
CA THR A 76 7.66 7.12 -5.04
C THR A 76 7.98 5.63 -5.20
N GLN A 77 7.15 4.74 -4.66
CA GLN A 77 7.34 3.29 -4.80
C GLN A 77 7.27 2.84 -6.26
N GLN A 78 6.31 3.36 -7.04
CA GLN A 78 6.21 3.09 -8.48
C GLN A 78 7.39 3.66 -9.26
N ALA A 79 7.90 4.84 -8.89
CA ALA A 79 9.11 5.38 -9.50
C ALA A 79 10.33 4.49 -9.21
N TRP A 80 10.50 4.04 -7.96
CA TRP A 80 11.58 3.15 -7.57
C TRP A 80 11.48 1.78 -8.25
N MET A 81 10.30 1.16 -8.30
CA MET A 81 10.10 -0.10 -9.02
C MET A 81 10.41 0.03 -10.51
N ARG A 82 10.01 1.13 -11.16
CA ARG A 82 10.37 1.39 -12.57
C ARG A 82 11.87 1.53 -12.77
N GLN A 83 12.57 2.15 -11.81
CA GLN A 83 14.02 2.26 -11.87
C GLN A 83 14.68 0.88 -11.72
N GLN A 84 14.24 0.07 -10.76
CA GLN A 84 14.75 -1.29 -10.57
C GLN A 84 14.52 -2.18 -11.79
N VAL A 85 13.32 -2.13 -12.39
CA VAL A 85 13.05 -2.84 -13.64
C VAL A 85 13.95 -2.34 -14.78
N MET A 86 14.21 -1.03 -14.87
CA MET A 86 15.11 -0.48 -15.88
C MET A 86 16.56 -0.93 -15.67
N GLU A 87 17.04 -0.95 -14.42
CA GLU A 87 18.37 -1.45 -14.05
C GLU A 87 18.50 -2.95 -14.38
N GLU A 88 17.50 -3.77 -14.04
CA GLU A 88 17.47 -5.19 -14.36
C GLU A 88 17.45 -5.45 -15.87
N LEU A 89 16.69 -4.66 -16.64
CA LEU A 89 16.68 -4.74 -18.10
C LEU A 89 18.02 -4.33 -18.72
N GLN A 90 18.71 -3.36 -18.14
CA GLN A 90 20.05 -2.96 -18.58
C GLN A 90 21.09 -4.03 -18.29
N GLU A 91 21.06 -4.63 -17.11
CA GLU A 91 21.93 -5.77 -16.76
C GLU A 91 21.71 -6.94 -17.72
N VAL A 92 20.45 -7.29 -18.00
CA VAL A 92 20.09 -8.34 -18.96
C VAL A 92 20.52 -7.99 -20.40
N ALA A 93 20.37 -6.74 -20.83
CA ALA A 93 20.82 -6.31 -22.16
C ALA A 93 22.35 -6.34 -22.32
N THR A 94 23.10 -6.31 -21.21
CA THR A 94 24.56 -6.49 -21.18
C THR A 94 25.00 -7.93 -20.90
N TRP A 95 24.06 -8.84 -20.67
CA TRP A 95 24.31 -10.24 -20.35
C TRP A 95 24.41 -11.06 -21.64
N ASP A 96 25.52 -11.78 -21.82
CA ASP A 96 25.84 -12.59 -23.01
C ASP A 96 25.24 -14.02 -22.93
N GLY A 97 24.15 -14.18 -22.18
CA GLY A 97 23.47 -15.46 -21.91
C GLY A 97 22.30 -15.74 -22.87
N ASP A 98 21.90 -17.02 -22.96
CA ASP A 98 20.90 -17.50 -23.93
C ASP A 98 19.57 -16.72 -23.84
N LEU A 99 19.06 -16.32 -25.01
CA LEU A 99 17.89 -15.42 -25.17
C LEU A 99 16.60 -15.97 -24.54
N GLU A 100 16.48 -17.29 -24.35
CA GLU A 100 15.31 -17.95 -23.75
C GLU A 100 15.15 -17.62 -22.25
N ASP A 101 16.25 -17.41 -21.53
CA ASP A 101 16.24 -17.11 -20.09
C ASP A 101 15.77 -15.66 -19.81
N VAL A 102 16.02 -14.78 -20.79
CA VAL A 102 15.61 -13.37 -20.77
C VAL A 102 14.10 -13.22 -21.04
N GLU A 103 13.56 -13.95 -22.03
CA GLU A 103 12.13 -13.92 -22.34
C GLU A 103 11.27 -14.47 -21.20
N LEU A 104 11.74 -15.51 -20.51
CA LEU A 104 11.04 -16.10 -19.37
C LEU A 104 10.94 -15.11 -18.19
N ARG A 105 12.02 -14.41 -17.84
CA ARG A 105 12.03 -13.38 -16.78
C ARG A 105 11.15 -12.18 -17.13
N LEU A 106 11.19 -11.72 -18.38
CA LEU A 106 10.32 -10.65 -18.87
C LEU A 106 8.83 -11.05 -18.83
N ALA A 107 8.49 -12.29 -19.17
CA ALA A 107 7.12 -12.80 -19.10
C ALA A 107 6.60 -12.84 -17.64
N MET A 108 7.46 -13.17 -16.67
CA MET A 108 7.10 -13.16 -15.25
C MET A 108 6.76 -11.75 -14.73
N THR A 109 7.38 -10.70 -15.26
CA THR A 109 7.04 -9.30 -14.90
C THR A 109 5.69 -8.82 -15.47
N ARG A 110 5.07 -9.59 -16.37
CA ARG A 110 3.80 -9.26 -17.05
C ARG A 110 2.58 -9.98 -16.48
N LEU A 111 2.70 -10.78 -15.42
CA LEU A 111 1.54 -11.40 -14.78
C LEU A 111 0.74 -10.38 -13.94
N PRO A 112 -0.60 -10.29 -14.10
CA PRO A 112 -1.44 -9.50 -13.23
C PRO A 112 -1.54 -10.13 -11.82
N ALA A 113 -1.70 -9.28 -10.80
CA ALA A 113 -1.63 -9.60 -9.37
C ALA A 113 -2.70 -10.57 -8.81
N GLN A 114 -3.40 -11.33 -9.66
CA GLN A 114 -4.60 -12.10 -9.28
C GLN A 114 -4.36 -13.61 -9.15
N ASP A 115 -3.21 -14.14 -9.59
CA ASP A 115 -2.91 -15.60 -9.55
C ASP A 115 -1.53 -15.93 -8.93
N ALA A 116 -1.04 -15.09 -8.01
CA ALA A 116 0.28 -15.25 -7.41
C ALA A 116 0.34 -15.93 -6.02
N PRO A 117 -0.21 -17.15 -5.81
CA PRO A 117 0.27 -17.96 -4.68
C PRO A 117 0.78 -19.37 -5.02
N ALA A 118 1.18 -19.69 -6.25
CA ALA A 118 1.70 -21.05 -6.55
C ALA A 118 2.98 -21.17 -7.40
N ILE A 119 3.59 -20.08 -7.88
CA ILE A 119 4.83 -20.17 -8.70
C ILE A 119 6.10 -19.74 -7.94
N HIS A 120 5.95 -19.10 -6.78
CA HIS A 120 7.09 -18.55 -6.06
C HIS A 120 7.94 -19.59 -5.28
N LEU A 121 7.51 -20.86 -5.22
CA LEU A 121 8.13 -21.89 -4.37
C LEU A 121 8.72 -23.09 -5.13
N THR A 122 8.52 -23.20 -6.44
CA THR A 122 9.08 -24.32 -7.22
C THR A 122 10.37 -23.98 -7.97
N TYR A 123 10.74 -22.71 -8.10
CA TYR A 123 11.97 -22.32 -8.82
C TYR A 123 13.20 -22.13 -7.92
N TRP A 124 13.02 -21.99 -6.60
CA TRP A 124 14.13 -21.76 -5.66
C TRP A 124 14.76 -23.03 -5.08
N GLU A 125 14.18 -24.21 -5.32
CA GLU A 125 14.75 -25.50 -4.97
C GLU A 125 15.19 -26.20 -6.28
N GLY A 126 16.38 -25.83 -6.75
CA GLY A 126 17.01 -26.28 -8.01
C GLY A 126 16.67 -27.67 -8.53
N LEU A 127 15.65 -27.75 -9.38
CA LEU A 127 15.43 -28.86 -10.30
C LEU A 127 15.41 -28.32 -11.72
N SER A 128 16.51 -28.61 -12.42
CA SER A 128 16.69 -28.38 -13.84
C SER A 128 15.53 -28.97 -14.65
N ILE A 129 15.04 -28.23 -15.64
CA ILE A 129 14.23 -28.79 -16.73
C ILE A 129 15.14 -29.64 -17.61
N ALA A 130 15.47 -30.84 -17.13
CA ALA A 130 16.10 -31.89 -17.90
C ALA A 130 15.16 -33.09 -18.13
N GLU A 131 13.89 -33.08 -17.67
CA GLU A 131 13.10 -34.32 -17.62
C GLU A 131 11.60 -34.22 -17.97
N VAL A 132 11.15 -33.38 -18.93
CA VAL A 132 9.78 -33.56 -19.47
C VAL A 132 9.67 -33.47 -21.00
N ALA A 133 10.62 -34.07 -21.71
CA ALA A 133 10.37 -34.55 -23.08
C ALA A 133 11.37 -35.66 -23.51
N ALA A 134 11.38 -36.78 -22.78
CA ALA A 134 11.69 -38.13 -23.28
C ALA A 134 11.05 -39.17 -22.37
#